data_AF-A0AAJ0GPP6-F1
#
_entry.id   AF-A0AAJ0GPP6-F1
#
_cell.length_a   1.000
_cell.length_b   1.000
_cell.length_c   1.000
_cell.angle_alpha   90.00
_cell.angle_beta   90.00
_cell.angle_gamma   90.00
#
_symmetry.space_group_name_H-M   'P 1'
#
loop_
_entity.id
_entity.type
_entity.pdbx_description
1 polymer ?
#
loop_
_entity_poly.entity_id
_entity_poly.type
_entity_poly.pdbx_seq_one_letter_code
_entity_poly.pdbx_strand_id
1 'polypeptide(L)'
;MGVIGLRGETSRTSTTCIPGSSSSAAAADNESAIVPALSLYESIWRCAVEMYILRANCPDTTTTTTSTSSTQQEPAEQQQYTAILLRTTAHLRSLFEQLDLSAAGAHTIVLPAFVGAAEARSEHDCDLFVAVLNSIAEEMGYGNVVQGVAALPRLWERRAGGKRWTAVLPSLGILIM
;
A
#
# COMPACT_ATOMS: atom_id res chain seq x y z
N MET A 1 -41.30 -50.51 35.93
CA MET A 1 -41.33 -50.77 37.38
C MET A 1 -40.33 -49.83 38.06
N GLY A 2 -40.79 -49.07 39.07
CA GLY A 2 -40.03 -48.07 39.86
C GLY A 2 -39.98 -46.67 39.20
N VAL A 3 -40.81 -45.66 39.47
CA VAL A 3 -41.41 -45.03 40.68
C VAL A 3 -40.51 -43.95 41.32
N ILE A 4 -40.86 -42.68 41.00
CA ILE A 4 -40.95 -41.46 41.85
C ILE A 4 -39.67 -40.68 42.23
N GLY A 5 -39.74 -39.37 41.97
CA GLY A 5 -38.99 -38.30 42.64
C GLY A 5 -39.44 -36.91 42.19
N LEU A 6 -40.41 -36.33 42.90
CA LEU A 6 -41.06 -35.03 42.67
C LEU A 6 -40.28 -33.84 43.26
N ARG A 7 -40.47 -32.67 42.62
CA ARG A 7 -40.60 -31.29 43.16
C ARG A 7 -39.42 -30.56 43.85
N GLY A 8 -39.34 -29.27 43.52
CA GLY A 8 -38.64 -28.19 44.23
C GLY A 8 -38.33 -27.03 43.26
N GLU A 9 -39.30 -26.23 42.82
CA GLU A 9 -39.71 -24.93 43.39
C GLU A 9 -38.56 -23.93 43.71
N THR A 10 -38.49 -22.90 42.85
CA THR A 10 -38.20 -21.47 43.09
C THR A 10 -36.93 -21.07 43.85
N SER A 11 -36.06 -20.31 43.16
CA SER A 11 -35.56 -19.03 43.68
C SER A 11 -35.01 -18.13 42.57
N ARG A 12 -35.58 -16.92 42.49
CA ARG A 12 -35.00 -15.76 41.82
C ARG A 12 -33.76 -15.32 42.59
N THR A 13 -32.67 -15.09 41.88
CA THR A 13 -31.78 -13.95 42.17
C THR A 13 -31.33 -13.38 40.84
N SER A 14 -31.96 -12.26 40.47
CA SER A 14 -31.37 -11.31 39.53
C SER A 14 -30.03 -10.85 40.10
N THR A 15 -28.96 -11.02 39.35
CA THR A 15 -27.75 -10.23 39.52
C THR A 15 -27.44 -9.64 38.16
N THR A 16 -28.01 -8.45 37.94
CA THR A 16 -27.60 -7.53 36.90
C THR A 16 -26.19 -7.07 37.24
N CYS A 17 -25.19 -7.65 36.61
CA CYS A 17 -23.84 -7.08 36.61
C CYS A 17 -23.87 -5.83 35.72
N ILE A 18 -23.88 -4.65 36.35
CA ILE A 18 -23.60 -3.38 35.69
C ILE A 18 -22.12 -3.38 35.33
N PRO A 19 -21.71 -3.23 34.05
CA PRO A 19 -20.32 -2.98 33.74
C PRO A 19 -19.98 -1.55 34.15
N GLY A 20 -19.23 -1.42 35.25
CA GLY A 20 -18.61 -0.18 35.67
C GLY A 20 -17.54 0.25 34.68
N SER A 21 -17.82 1.36 33.99
CA SER A 21 -16.89 2.44 33.65
C SER A 21 -15.40 2.07 33.54
N SER A 22 -15.02 1.42 32.45
CA SER A 22 -13.62 1.32 31.99
C SER A 22 -13.50 1.82 30.54
N SER A 23 -14.29 2.83 30.15
CA SER A 23 -14.44 3.26 28.76
C SER A 23 -13.77 4.61 28.43
N SER A 24 -13.25 5.33 29.43
CA SER A 24 -12.77 6.71 29.25
C SER A 24 -11.28 6.78 28.90
N ALA A 25 -10.43 5.95 29.55
CA ALA A 25 -8.99 5.96 29.32
C ALA A 25 -8.60 5.36 27.95
N ALA A 26 -9.22 4.24 27.57
CA ALA A 26 -8.94 3.58 26.28
C ALA A 26 -9.35 4.45 25.07
N ALA A 27 -10.37 5.31 25.21
CA ALA A 27 -10.78 6.21 24.14
C ALA A 27 -9.80 7.38 23.96
N ALA A 28 -9.28 7.94 25.07
CA ALA A 28 -8.32 9.04 25.04
C ALA A 28 -6.94 8.62 24.49
N ASP A 29 -6.47 7.42 24.86
CA ASP A 29 -5.23 6.84 24.30
C ASP A 29 -5.37 6.56 22.79
N ASN A 30 -6.57 6.20 22.34
CA ASN A 30 -6.85 5.92 20.92
C ASN A 30 -6.88 7.21 20.08
N GLU A 31 -7.46 8.30 20.60
CA GLU A 31 -7.50 9.59 19.90
C GLU A 31 -6.09 10.21 19.73
N SER A 32 -5.21 10.02 20.71
CA SER A 32 -3.81 10.46 20.64
C SER A 32 -2.97 9.69 19.60
N ALA A 33 -3.33 8.46 19.26
CA ALA A 33 -2.61 7.62 18.29
C ALA A 33 -3.13 7.76 16.85
N ILE A 34 -4.40 8.15 16.68
CA ILE A 34 -5.04 8.31 15.36
C ILE A 34 -4.42 9.45 14.54
N VAL A 35 -4.15 10.62 15.16
CA VAL A 35 -3.63 11.79 14.44
C VAL A 35 -2.24 11.54 13.83
N PRO A 36 -1.25 10.99 14.58
CA PRO A 36 0.03 10.59 13.99
C PRO A 36 -0.12 9.56 12.88
N ALA A 37 -0.98 8.55 13.05
CA ALA A 37 -1.22 7.55 12.02
C ALA A 37 -1.75 8.18 10.72
N LEU A 38 -2.79 9.01 10.80
CA LEU A 38 -3.34 9.71 9.64
C LEU A 38 -2.28 10.55 8.90
N SER A 39 -1.40 11.24 9.64
CA SER A 39 -0.32 12.04 9.04
C SER A 39 0.71 11.18 8.28
N LEU A 40 0.96 9.95 8.76
CA LEU A 40 1.81 8.98 8.10
C LEU A 40 1.16 8.47 6.81
N TYR A 41 -0.11 8.03 6.87
CA TYR A 41 -0.86 7.58 5.70
C TYR A 41 -0.98 8.69 4.64
N GLU A 42 -1.25 9.93 5.05
CA GLU A 42 -1.27 11.10 4.15
C GLU A 42 0.07 11.29 3.44
N SER A 43 1.17 11.19 4.19
CA SER A 43 2.52 11.35 3.63
C SER A 43 2.87 10.23 2.64
N ILE A 44 2.48 8.99 2.94
CA ILE A 44 2.64 7.83 2.05
C ILE A 44 1.89 8.06 0.75
N TRP A 45 0.61 8.44 0.84
CA TRP A 45 -0.24 8.67 -0.31
C TRP A 45 0.28 9.82 -1.18
N ARG A 46 0.66 10.93 -0.57
CA ARG A 46 1.24 12.07 -1.28
C ARG A 46 2.48 11.67 -2.07
N CYS A 47 3.41 10.94 -1.45
CA CYS A 47 4.61 10.45 -2.12
C CYS A 47 4.29 9.53 -3.30
N ALA A 48 3.38 8.57 -3.11
CA ALA A 48 3.00 7.64 -4.16
C ALA A 48 2.31 8.34 -5.34
N VAL A 49 1.40 9.28 -5.07
CA VAL A 49 0.71 10.06 -6.11
C VAL A 49 1.70 10.94 -6.88
N GLU A 50 2.61 11.62 -6.17
CA GLU A 50 3.68 12.40 -6.82
C GLU A 50 4.52 11.51 -7.75
N MET A 51 4.96 10.34 -7.28
CA MET A 51 5.72 9.38 -8.10
C MET A 51 4.92 8.93 -9.31
N TYR A 52 3.65 8.57 -9.13
CA TYR A 52 2.77 8.14 -10.20
C TYR A 52 2.65 9.24 -11.27
N ILE A 53 2.32 10.47 -10.86
CA ILE A 53 2.12 11.60 -11.77
C ILE A 53 3.43 11.93 -12.50
N LEU A 54 4.56 12.02 -11.80
CA LEU A 54 5.87 12.27 -12.41
C LEU A 54 6.19 11.21 -13.46
N ARG A 55 5.96 9.92 -13.14
CA ARG A 55 6.21 8.83 -14.07
C ARG A 55 5.24 8.81 -15.25
N ALA A 56 3.97 9.14 -15.01
CA ALA A 56 2.93 9.25 -16.04
C ALA A 56 3.12 10.45 -16.99
N ASN A 57 3.95 11.42 -16.64
CA ASN A 57 4.30 12.55 -17.52
C ASN A 57 5.72 12.47 -18.09
N CYS A 58 6.57 11.57 -17.58
CA CYS A 58 7.90 11.32 -18.11
C CYS A 58 7.84 10.58 -19.47
N PRO A 59 8.52 11.07 -20.52
CA PRO A 59 8.54 10.43 -21.83
C PRO A 59 9.30 9.10 -21.82
N ASP A 60 8.85 8.15 -22.65
CA ASP A 60 9.53 6.87 -22.85
C ASP A 60 10.82 7.05 -23.66
N THR A 61 11.91 6.37 -23.28
CA THR A 61 13.23 6.58 -23.92
C THR A 61 13.44 5.75 -25.19
N THR A 62 12.38 5.27 -25.85
CA THR A 62 12.49 4.43 -27.05
C THR A 62 12.92 5.22 -28.28
N THR A 63 14.23 5.17 -28.53
CA THR A 63 14.96 5.11 -29.80
C THR A 63 14.25 5.57 -31.08
N THR A 64 14.75 6.70 -31.60
CA THR A 64 14.73 7.16 -32.99
C THR A 64 14.77 6.03 -34.02
N THR A 65 13.81 6.00 -34.94
CA THR A 65 14.10 5.80 -36.37
C THR A 65 13.09 6.62 -37.18
N THR A 66 13.60 7.68 -37.82
CA THR A 66 12.97 8.46 -38.89
C THR A 66 11.80 9.36 -38.49
N SER A 67 12.09 10.60 -38.12
CA SER A 67 11.67 11.78 -38.90
C SER A 67 12.20 13.07 -38.28
N THR A 68 12.70 13.91 -39.17
CA THR A 68 13.33 15.21 -39.02
C THR A 68 12.41 16.22 -38.32
N SER A 69 12.81 16.76 -37.15
CA SER A 69 12.76 18.19 -36.76
C SER A 69 12.73 18.40 -35.23
N SER A 70 13.68 19.22 -34.76
CA SER A 70 13.67 20.05 -33.54
C SER A 70 13.25 19.46 -32.19
N THR A 71 14.23 19.20 -31.30
CA THR A 71 14.51 19.96 -30.04
C THR A 71 15.51 19.16 -29.19
N GLN A 72 16.74 19.67 -29.01
CA GLN A 72 17.84 19.01 -28.28
C GLN A 72 17.85 19.30 -26.77
N GLN A 73 16.67 19.39 -26.12
CA GLN A 73 16.56 19.77 -24.70
C GLN A 73 16.33 18.57 -23.75
N GLU A 74 16.20 17.37 -24.30
CA GLU A 74 15.77 16.13 -23.64
C GLU A 74 16.64 15.53 -22.50
N PRO A 75 17.99 15.66 -22.45
CA PRO A 75 18.76 14.89 -21.46
C PRO A 75 18.69 15.45 -20.03
N ALA A 76 18.58 16.79 -19.87
CA ALA A 76 18.60 17.42 -18.56
C ALA A 76 17.29 17.21 -17.78
N GLU A 77 16.15 17.31 -18.46
CA GLU A 77 14.83 17.11 -17.86
C GLU A 77 14.64 15.65 -17.41
N GLN A 78 15.05 14.69 -18.23
CA GLN A 78 14.97 13.26 -17.90
C GLN A 78 15.83 12.89 -16.67
N GLN A 79 17.01 13.50 -16.56
CA GLN A 79 17.89 13.31 -15.41
C GLN A 79 17.27 13.92 -14.13
N GLN A 80 16.61 15.06 -14.24
CA GLN A 80 15.88 15.68 -13.13
C GLN A 80 14.73 14.80 -12.64
N TYR A 81 13.89 14.27 -13.54
CA TYR A 81 12.81 13.34 -13.16
C TYR A 81 13.34 12.12 -12.44
N THR A 82 14.43 11.54 -12.94
CA THR A 82 15.07 10.36 -12.33
C THR A 82 15.58 10.66 -10.92
N ALA A 83 16.20 11.82 -10.71
CA ALA A 83 16.69 12.24 -9.39
C ALA A 83 15.54 12.46 -8.40
N ILE A 84 14.44 13.08 -8.85
CA ILE A 84 13.24 13.28 -8.03
C ILE A 84 12.65 11.92 -7.64
N LEU A 85 12.41 11.03 -8.61
CA LEU A 85 11.84 9.70 -8.36
C LEU A 85 12.70 8.88 -7.39
N LEU A 86 14.04 8.94 -7.50
CA LEU A 86 14.94 8.25 -6.58
C LEU A 86 14.78 8.75 -5.14
N ARG A 87 14.76 10.08 -4.96
CA ARG A 87 14.56 10.69 -3.63
C ARG A 87 13.19 10.35 -3.07
N THR A 88 12.14 10.45 -3.88
CA THR A 88 10.77 10.16 -3.43
C THR A 88 10.59 8.69 -3.10
N THR A 89 11.20 7.77 -3.87
CA THR A 89 11.19 6.32 -3.55
C THR A 89 11.87 6.03 -2.22
N ALA A 90 13.06 6.62 -1.98
CA ALA A 90 13.77 6.46 -0.72
C ALA A 90 12.99 7.02 0.47
N HIS A 91 12.30 8.15 0.28
CA HIS A 91 11.44 8.72 1.30
C HIS A 91 10.21 7.83 1.56
N LEU A 92 9.53 7.38 0.50
CA LEU A 92 8.39 6.46 0.61
C LEU A 92 8.76 5.21 1.41
N ARG A 93 9.89 4.58 1.08
CA ARG A 93 10.44 3.43 1.83
C ARG A 93 10.56 3.73 3.33
N SER A 94 11.13 4.88 3.70
CA SER A 94 11.27 5.26 5.11
C SER A 94 9.94 5.46 5.85
N LEU A 95 8.88 5.82 5.13
CA LEU A 95 7.53 5.91 5.69
C LEU A 95 6.92 4.52 5.90
N PHE A 96 7.15 3.60 4.95
CA PHE A 96 6.70 2.21 5.07
C PHE A 96 7.36 1.45 6.22
N GLU A 97 8.62 1.75 6.54
CA GLU A 97 9.33 1.19 7.71
C GLU A 97 8.67 1.55 9.05
N GLN A 98 7.84 2.60 9.09
CA GLN A 98 7.13 3.06 10.29
C GLN A 98 5.70 2.51 10.38
N LEU A 99 5.24 1.78 9.36
CA LEU A 99 3.85 1.39 9.25
C LEU A 99 3.54 0.14 10.08
N ASP A 100 2.47 0.21 10.86
CA ASP A 100 1.83 -0.97 11.43
C ASP A 100 0.84 -1.55 10.43
N LEU A 101 1.21 -2.67 9.81
CA LEU A 101 0.37 -3.35 8.83
C LEU A 101 -0.87 -4.03 9.44
N SER A 102 -0.89 -4.24 10.77
CA SER A 102 -2.04 -4.79 11.48
C SER A 102 -3.08 -3.72 11.87
N ALA A 103 -2.76 -2.45 11.65
CA ALA A 103 -3.66 -1.35 11.98
C ALA A 103 -4.90 -1.34 11.09
N ALA A 104 -6.04 -0.95 11.66
CA ALA A 104 -7.27 -0.74 10.90
C ALA A 104 -7.02 0.30 9.79
N GLY A 105 -7.33 -0.07 8.54
CA GLY A 105 -7.09 0.78 7.38
C GLY A 105 -5.73 0.61 6.71
N ALA A 106 -4.85 -0.28 7.20
CA ALA A 106 -3.57 -0.57 6.55
C ALA A 106 -3.73 -0.99 5.08
N HIS A 107 -4.80 -1.68 4.71
CA HIS A 107 -5.09 -2.03 3.32
C HIS A 107 -5.19 -0.84 2.35
N THR A 108 -5.36 0.39 2.85
CA THR A 108 -5.35 1.60 2.01
C THR A 108 -3.99 1.90 1.39
N ILE A 109 -2.89 1.30 1.88
CA ILE A 109 -1.54 1.52 1.32
C ILE A 109 -1.17 0.58 0.17
N VAL A 110 -2.11 -0.26 -0.29
CA VAL A 110 -1.89 -1.19 -1.41
C VAL A 110 -1.38 -0.47 -2.65
N LEU A 111 -2.05 0.60 -3.09
CA LEU A 111 -1.61 1.37 -4.25
C LEU A 111 -0.23 2.04 -4.01
N PRO A 112 0.00 2.75 -2.89
CA PRO A 112 1.34 3.25 -2.55
C PRO A 112 2.45 2.19 -2.55
N ALA A 113 2.19 0.99 -2.02
CA ALA A 113 3.16 -0.09 -1.97
C ALA A 113 3.48 -0.58 -3.39
N PHE A 114 2.47 -0.72 -4.24
CA PHE A 114 2.66 -1.11 -5.63
C PHE A 114 3.44 -0.05 -6.42
N VAL A 115 3.15 1.24 -6.25
CA VAL A 115 3.91 2.32 -6.89
C VAL A 115 5.37 2.29 -6.45
N GLY A 116 5.61 2.10 -5.14
CA GLY A 116 6.94 1.92 -4.58
C GLY A 116 7.67 0.74 -5.23
N ALA A 117 7.03 -0.43 -5.28
CA ALA A 117 7.60 -1.64 -5.90
C ALA A 117 7.88 -1.45 -7.40
N ALA A 118 6.97 -0.81 -8.15
CA ALA A 118 7.13 -0.60 -9.59
C ALA A 118 8.28 0.37 -9.92
N GLU A 119 8.56 1.33 -9.03
CA GLU A 119 9.64 2.30 -9.22
C GLU A 119 10.98 1.85 -8.61
N ALA A 120 10.96 1.07 -7.52
CA ALA A 120 12.11 0.58 -6.77
C ALA A 120 13.22 0.01 -7.67
N ARG A 121 14.46 0.45 -7.44
CA ARG A 121 15.62 0.05 -8.26
C ARG A 121 16.54 -0.94 -7.57
N SER A 122 16.52 -0.98 -6.24
CA SER A 122 17.28 -1.95 -5.47
C SER A 122 16.42 -3.17 -5.17
N GLU A 123 17.04 -4.35 -5.09
CA GLU A 123 16.37 -5.59 -4.70
C GLU A 123 15.74 -5.46 -3.31
N HIS A 124 16.46 -4.82 -2.38
CA HIS A 124 15.97 -4.56 -1.03
C HIS A 124 14.65 -3.76 -0.99
N ASP A 125 14.54 -2.70 -1.79
CA ASP A 125 13.31 -1.90 -1.85
C ASP A 125 12.17 -2.69 -2.47
N CYS A 126 12.47 -3.45 -3.54
CA CYS A 126 11.49 -4.34 -4.17
C CYS A 126 10.93 -5.35 -3.17
N ASP A 127 11.82 -6.02 -2.42
CA ASP A 127 11.45 -7.03 -1.43
C ASP A 127 10.57 -6.43 -0.32
N LEU A 128 10.90 -5.24 0.17
CA LEU A 128 10.12 -4.54 1.19
C LEU A 128 8.67 -4.30 0.70
N PHE A 129 8.50 -3.70 -0.48
CA PHE A 129 7.16 -3.40 -0.98
C PHE A 129 6.38 -4.66 -1.36
N VAL A 130 7.05 -5.68 -1.90
CA VAL A 130 6.44 -6.99 -2.19
C VAL A 130 5.98 -7.68 -0.90
N ALA A 131 6.78 -7.66 0.16
CA ALA A 131 6.42 -8.22 1.45
C ALA A 131 5.18 -7.53 2.03
N VAL A 132 5.10 -6.21 1.91
CA VAL A 132 3.92 -5.43 2.33
C VAL A 132 2.67 -5.83 1.53
N LEU A 133 2.78 -5.89 0.20
CA LEU A 133 1.66 -6.29 -0.66
C LEU A 133 1.17 -7.71 -0.35
N ASN A 134 2.10 -8.65 -0.14
CA ASN A 134 1.76 -10.03 0.23
C ASN A 134 1.09 -10.09 1.61
N SER A 135 1.58 -9.35 2.60
CA SER A 135 0.98 -9.31 3.93
C SER A 135 -0.47 -8.84 3.87
N ILE A 136 -0.74 -7.77 3.12
CA ILE A 136 -2.11 -7.26 2.93
C ILE A 136 -2.98 -8.25 2.15
N ALA A 137 -2.43 -8.87 1.10
CA ALA A 137 -3.16 -9.84 0.30
C ALA A 137 -3.54 -11.10 1.10
N GLU A 138 -2.65 -11.58 1.97
CA GLU A 138 -2.89 -12.71 2.86
C GLU A 138 -3.96 -12.40 3.89
N GLU A 139 -3.94 -11.21 4.50
CA GLU A 139 -4.91 -10.80 5.51
C GLU A 139 -6.30 -10.50 4.91
N MET A 140 -6.35 -9.83 3.77
CA MET A 140 -7.60 -9.30 3.19
C MET A 140 -8.18 -10.17 2.06
N GLY A 141 -7.41 -11.11 1.52
CA GLY A 141 -7.84 -11.98 0.42
C GLY A 141 -7.94 -11.28 -0.95
N TYR A 142 -7.20 -10.19 -1.15
CA TYR A 142 -7.28 -9.38 -2.37
C TYR A 142 -6.56 -10.04 -3.56
N GLY A 143 -7.31 -10.79 -4.36
CA GLY A 143 -6.77 -11.48 -5.56
C GLY A 143 -6.15 -10.54 -6.59
N ASN A 144 -6.63 -9.29 -6.69
CA ASN A 144 -6.04 -8.28 -7.56
C ASN A 144 -4.65 -7.80 -7.08
N VAL A 145 -4.39 -7.80 -5.78
CA VAL A 145 -3.06 -7.50 -5.21
C VAL A 145 -2.08 -8.63 -5.55
N VAL A 146 -2.50 -9.88 -5.41
CA VAL A 146 -1.68 -11.05 -5.81
C VAL A 146 -1.31 -10.98 -7.30
N GLN A 147 -2.28 -10.63 -8.16
CA GLN A 147 -2.02 -10.42 -9.59
C GLN A 147 -1.04 -9.27 -9.83
N GLY A 148 -1.18 -8.18 -9.07
CA GLY A 148 -0.26 -7.05 -9.07
C GLY A 148 1.18 -7.45 -8.76
N VAL A 149 1.38 -8.17 -7.65
CA VAL A 149 2.69 -8.68 -7.24
C VAL A 149 3.29 -9.57 -8.33
N ALA A 150 2.51 -10.50 -8.88
CA ALA A 150 2.96 -11.41 -9.93
C ALA A 150 3.41 -10.72 -11.22
N ALA A 151 2.99 -9.47 -11.44
CA ALA A 151 3.35 -8.70 -12.63
C ALA A 151 4.54 -7.77 -12.45
N LEU A 152 4.97 -7.50 -11.22
CA LEU A 152 6.13 -6.65 -10.92
C LEU A 152 7.41 -7.09 -11.65
N PRO A 153 7.76 -8.40 -11.75
CA PRO A 153 8.95 -8.81 -12.49
C PRO A 153 8.92 -8.36 -13.97
N ARG A 154 7.76 -8.46 -14.62
CA ARG A 154 7.59 -8.01 -16.02
C ARG A 154 7.73 -6.50 -16.16
N LEU A 155 7.32 -5.73 -15.14
CA LEU A 155 7.51 -4.29 -15.11
C LEU A 155 8.99 -3.93 -14.97
N TRP A 156 9.72 -4.62 -14.08
CA TRP A 156 11.15 -4.41 -13.87
C TRP A 156 11.99 -4.78 -15.09
N GLU A 157 11.65 -5.86 -15.79
CA GLU A 157 12.30 -6.26 -17.05
C GLU A 157 12.12 -5.20 -18.15
N ARG A 158 10.88 -4.72 -18.34
CA ARG A 158 10.57 -3.71 -19.38
C ARG A 158 11.19 -2.35 -19.11
N ARG A 159 11.48 -2.04 -17.85
CA ARG A 159 12.22 -0.84 -17.46
C ARG A 159 13.62 -0.79 -18.07
N ALA A 160 14.30 -1.93 -18.20
CA ALA A 160 15.61 -1.99 -18.87
C ALA A 160 15.53 -1.57 -20.34
N GLY A 161 14.36 -1.75 -20.98
CA GLY A 161 14.05 -1.27 -22.32
C GLY A 161 13.57 0.18 -22.39
N GLY A 162 13.66 0.95 -21.31
CA GLY A 162 13.32 2.38 -21.30
C GLY A 162 11.82 2.70 -21.22
N LYS A 163 10.97 1.69 -21.04
CA LYS A 163 9.51 1.88 -20.92
C LYS A 163 9.13 2.13 -19.47
N ARG A 164 8.32 3.16 -19.24
CA ARG A 164 7.70 3.43 -17.92
C ARG A 164 6.61 2.39 -17.60
N TRP A 165 6.55 1.98 -16.34
CA TRP A 165 5.57 0.98 -15.90
C TRP A 165 4.12 1.47 -16.06
N THR A 166 3.87 2.78 -15.92
CA THR A 166 2.55 3.40 -16.13
C THR A 166 2.01 3.20 -17.55
N ALA A 167 2.87 3.16 -18.57
CA ALA A 167 2.45 2.86 -19.95
C ALA A 167 2.17 1.36 -20.17
N VAL A 168 2.71 0.49 -19.31
CA VAL A 168 2.55 -0.96 -19.41
C VAL A 168 1.29 -1.44 -18.67
N LEU A 169 0.87 -0.74 -17.62
CA LEU A 169 -0.27 -1.15 -16.77
C LEU A 169 -1.54 -1.55 -17.55
N PRO A 170 -2.03 -0.78 -18.54
CA PRO A 170 -3.26 -1.16 -19.26
C PRO A 170 -3.14 -2.51 -19.97
N SER A 171 -1.94 -2.88 -20.43
CA SER A 171 -1.69 -4.15 -21.12
C SER A 171 -1.61 -5.35 -20.18
N LEU A 172 -1.41 -5.10 -18.87
CA LEU A 172 -1.34 -6.17 -17.87
C LEU A 172 -2.73 -6.58 -17.37
N GLY A 173 -3.76 -5.73 -17.57
CA GLY A 173 -5.13 -6.01 -17.11
C GLY A 173 -5.27 -6.03 -15.59
N ILE A 174 -4.35 -5.37 -14.87
CA ILE A 174 -4.31 -5.37 -13.41
C ILE A 174 -4.93 -4.09 -12.91
N LEU A 175 -5.90 -4.22 -12.01
CA LEU A 175 -6.48 -3.11 -11.27
C LEU A 175 -6.02 -3.18 -9.82
N ILE A 176 -5.19 -2.23 -9.41
CA ILE A 176 -4.74 -2.09 -8.02
C ILE A 176 -5.36 -0.80 -7.49
N MET A 177 -6.27 -0.95 -6.54
CA MET A 177 -7.01 0.12 -5.87
C MET A 177 -6.83 -0.06 -4.37
#